data_AF-A0AA97JM37-F1
#
_entry.id   AF-A0AA97JM37-F1
#
_cell.length_a   1.000
_cell.length_b   1.000
_cell.length_c   1.000
_cell.angle_alpha   90.00
_cell.angle_beta   90.00
_cell.angle_gamma   90.00
#
_symmetry.space_group_name_H-M   'P 1'
#
loop_
_entity.id
_entity.type
_entity.pdbx_description
1 polymer ?
#
loop_
_entity_poly.entity_id
_entity_poly.type
_entity_poly.pdbx_seq_one_letter_code
_entity_poly.pdbx_strand_id
1 'polypeptide(L)'
;MATLVRLQGRLPGFKEGFFQRNRCVDEYRQMEYYAAVKIQSWFRGCKVRAYIRYLNKMMIFIQKWWRGYQGRKQFRKMVETAYFIMKMNFYNEMAVRIQKRWRGYYIRKYIHNYYALKKYLEAISLNNEMVRRGLDEFAEMKEREEEKQALEREEKKKDYQARKMHYLLSTQQGPFRDAAEVLQQRLKPFEPSMRVAASSASLEEAREKVKQEEWRNRVHDDEFFPFASCHKPYKYIPSMQRSSKYGKENYGLKYFREQHTEKWITNKDFITAVPPIHLFEKFGKTYSRAGEIV
;
A
#
# COMPACT_ATOMS: atom_id res chain seq x y z
N MET A 1 -82.90 -46.05 110.56
CA MET A 1 -83.22 -44.63 110.80
C MET A 1 -82.01 -43.80 111.25
N ALA A 2 -81.26 -44.19 112.30
CA ALA A 2 -80.19 -43.35 112.88
C ALA A 2 -78.96 -43.04 111.98
N THR A 3 -78.63 -43.92 111.03
CA THR A 3 -77.53 -43.71 110.05
C THR A 3 -77.89 -42.69 108.98
N LEU A 4 -79.12 -42.75 108.48
CA LEU A 4 -79.65 -41.86 107.45
C LEU A 4 -79.78 -40.43 107.99
N VAL A 5 -80.21 -40.28 109.24
CA VAL A 5 -80.25 -38.99 109.96
C VAL A 5 -78.84 -38.42 110.16
N ARG A 6 -77.84 -39.26 110.48
CA ARG A 6 -76.43 -38.84 110.60
C ARG A 6 -75.85 -38.35 109.28
N LEU A 7 -76.17 -39.02 108.17
CA LEU A 7 -75.75 -38.61 106.83
C LEU A 7 -76.47 -37.35 106.37
N GLN A 8 -77.78 -37.22 106.64
CA GLN A 8 -78.54 -36.00 106.39
C GLN A 8 -78.02 -34.81 107.20
N GLY A 9 -77.55 -35.01 108.43
CA GLY A 9 -76.92 -33.97 109.25
C GLY A 9 -75.55 -33.52 108.73
N ARG A 10 -74.81 -34.38 108.01
CA ARG A 10 -73.50 -34.07 107.41
C ARG A 10 -73.58 -33.54 105.98
N LEU A 11 -74.69 -33.79 105.28
CA LEU A 11 -74.91 -33.39 103.89
C LEU A 11 -74.79 -31.87 103.66
N PRO A 12 -75.30 -30.98 104.53
CA PRO A 12 -75.19 -29.53 104.37
C PRO A 12 -73.73 -29.06 104.40
N GLY A 13 -72.95 -29.50 105.39
CA GLY A 13 -71.53 -29.15 105.50
C GLY A 13 -70.69 -29.69 104.33
N PHE A 14 -71.02 -30.88 103.81
CA PHE A 14 -70.37 -31.40 102.60
C PHE A 14 -70.71 -30.60 101.35
N LYS A 15 -72.00 -30.22 101.16
CA LYS A 15 -72.44 -29.37 100.05
C LYS A 15 -71.78 -28.00 100.12
N GLU A 16 -71.74 -27.39 101.30
CA GLU A 16 -71.13 -26.09 101.53
C GLU A 16 -69.62 -26.11 101.25
N GLY A 17 -68.91 -27.14 101.72
CA GLY A 17 -67.49 -27.34 101.37
C GLY A 17 -67.25 -27.60 99.88
N PHE A 18 -68.18 -28.27 99.17
CA PHE A 18 -68.11 -28.42 97.72
C PHE A 18 -68.28 -27.09 96.98
N PHE A 19 -69.27 -26.28 97.36
CA PHE A 19 -69.49 -24.97 96.74
C PHE A 19 -68.35 -23.99 97.03
N GLN A 20 -67.79 -24.00 98.24
CA GLN A 20 -66.61 -23.19 98.56
C GLN A 20 -65.40 -23.59 97.72
N ARG A 21 -65.11 -24.89 97.57
CA ARG A 21 -64.02 -25.37 96.69
C ARG A 21 -64.22 -24.94 95.24
N ASN A 22 -65.43 -25.10 94.69
CA ASN A 22 -65.70 -24.66 93.32
C ASN A 22 -65.59 -23.15 93.15
N ARG A 23 -66.03 -22.36 94.14
CA ARG A 23 -65.89 -20.90 94.10
C ARG A 23 -64.42 -20.48 94.12
N CYS A 24 -63.59 -21.10 94.96
CA CYS A 24 -62.14 -20.88 94.95
C CYS A 24 -61.50 -21.28 93.61
N VAL A 25 -61.92 -22.39 92.99
CA VAL A 25 -61.41 -22.81 91.68
C VAL A 25 -61.83 -21.85 90.56
N ASP A 26 -63.08 -21.37 90.59
CA ASP A 26 -63.60 -20.41 89.61
C ASP A 26 -62.86 -19.05 89.68
N GLU A 27 -62.35 -18.65 90.84
CA GLU A 27 -61.51 -17.45 91.00
C GLU A 27 -60.20 -17.56 90.20
N TYR A 28 -59.56 -18.74 90.15
CA TYR A 28 -58.33 -18.96 89.39
C TYR A 28 -58.56 -19.27 87.91
N ARG A 29 -59.74 -19.81 87.54
CA ARG A 29 -60.07 -20.24 86.18
C ARG A 29 -59.84 -19.16 85.13
N GLN A 30 -60.23 -17.92 85.44
CA GLN A 30 -60.06 -16.81 84.49
C GLN A 30 -58.59 -16.42 84.33
N MET A 31 -57.81 -16.45 85.41
CA MET A 31 -56.37 -16.18 85.37
C MET A 31 -55.61 -17.23 84.58
N GLU A 32 -55.92 -18.51 84.81
CA GLU A 32 -55.36 -19.65 84.07
C GLU A 32 -55.73 -19.58 82.58
N TYR A 33 -56.98 -19.25 82.27
CA TYR A 33 -57.43 -19.06 80.90
C TYR A 33 -56.61 -17.96 80.19
N TYR A 34 -56.45 -16.78 80.81
CA TYR A 34 -55.66 -15.70 80.21
C TYR A 34 -54.17 -16.07 80.08
N ALA A 35 -53.59 -16.77 81.05
CA ALA A 35 -52.23 -17.28 80.96
C ALA A 35 -52.08 -18.26 79.80
N ALA A 36 -53.01 -19.21 79.65
CA ALA A 36 -53.03 -20.14 78.54
C ALA A 36 -53.16 -19.43 77.19
N VAL A 37 -54.06 -18.44 77.07
CA VAL A 37 -54.21 -17.64 75.84
C VAL A 37 -52.93 -16.88 75.50
N LYS A 38 -52.23 -16.31 76.49
CA LYS A 38 -50.92 -15.65 76.29
C LYS A 38 -49.87 -16.63 75.77
N ILE A 39 -49.75 -17.81 76.36
CA ILE A 39 -48.80 -18.84 75.92
C ILE A 39 -49.14 -19.32 74.50
N GLN A 40 -50.42 -19.61 74.23
CA GLN A 40 -50.85 -20.10 72.93
C GLN A 40 -50.67 -19.05 71.82
N SER A 41 -51.05 -17.80 72.07
CA SER A 41 -50.87 -16.69 71.10
C SER A 41 -49.39 -16.44 70.81
N TRP A 42 -48.53 -16.48 71.84
CA TRP A 42 -47.09 -16.39 71.67
C TRP A 42 -46.56 -17.53 70.78
N PHE A 43 -46.93 -18.78 71.08
CA PHE A 43 -46.51 -19.96 70.32
C PHE A 43 -46.98 -19.91 68.86
N ARG A 44 -48.26 -19.57 68.64
CA ARG A 44 -48.83 -19.37 67.28
C ARG A 44 -48.03 -18.31 66.52
N GLY A 45 -47.70 -17.20 67.17
CA GLY A 45 -46.85 -16.16 66.61
C GLY A 45 -45.43 -16.66 66.27
N CYS A 46 -44.81 -17.45 67.15
CA CYS A 46 -43.49 -18.05 66.90
C CYS A 46 -43.51 -18.97 65.67
N LYS A 47 -44.53 -19.83 65.54
CA LYS A 47 -44.70 -20.71 64.38
C LYS A 47 -44.84 -19.91 63.08
N VAL A 48 -45.72 -18.91 63.06
CA VAL A 48 -45.95 -18.06 61.87
C VAL A 48 -44.68 -17.29 61.49
N ARG A 49 -43.99 -16.67 62.46
CA ARG A 49 -42.74 -15.96 62.19
C ARG A 49 -41.64 -16.87 61.65
N ALA A 50 -41.50 -18.09 62.17
CA ALA A 50 -40.55 -19.06 61.65
C ALA A 50 -40.87 -19.43 60.18
N TYR A 51 -42.15 -19.64 59.87
CA TYR A 51 -42.58 -19.93 58.50
C TYR A 51 -42.32 -18.76 57.54
N ILE A 52 -42.62 -17.51 57.94
CA ILE A 52 -42.32 -16.32 57.14
C ILE A 52 -40.80 -16.20 56.87
N ARG A 53 -39.95 -16.44 57.87
CA ARG A 53 -38.49 -16.44 57.66
C ARG A 53 -38.06 -17.49 56.66
N TYR A 54 -38.64 -18.68 56.71
CA TYR A 54 -38.38 -19.75 55.74
C TYR A 54 -38.79 -19.32 54.32
N LEU A 55 -39.99 -18.77 54.14
CA LEU A 55 -40.45 -18.28 52.85
C LEU A 55 -39.55 -17.17 52.30
N ASN A 56 -39.18 -16.20 53.14
CA ASN A 56 -38.26 -15.12 52.74
C ASN A 56 -36.89 -15.67 52.32
N LYS A 57 -36.36 -16.67 53.03
CA LYS A 57 -35.11 -17.34 52.66
C LYS A 57 -35.21 -18.01 51.30
N MET A 58 -36.30 -18.76 51.04
CA MET A 58 -36.54 -19.38 49.73
C MET A 58 -36.65 -18.34 48.62
N MET A 59 -37.34 -17.23 48.90
CA MET A 59 -37.44 -16.14 47.94
C MET A 59 -36.05 -15.57 47.61
N ILE A 60 -35.24 -15.24 48.62
CA ILE A 60 -33.88 -14.72 48.43
C ILE A 60 -33.05 -15.65 47.56
N PHE A 61 -33.17 -16.98 47.74
CA PHE A 61 -32.49 -17.93 46.86
C PHE A 61 -32.91 -17.76 45.40
N ILE A 62 -34.20 -17.80 45.09
CA ILE A 62 -34.72 -17.63 43.72
C ILE A 62 -34.21 -16.32 43.12
N GLN A 63 -34.34 -15.23 43.87
CA GLN A 63 -33.90 -13.89 43.46
C GLN A 63 -32.39 -13.83 43.21
N LYS A 64 -31.57 -14.42 44.08
CA LYS A 64 -30.10 -14.50 43.94
C LYS A 64 -29.72 -15.24 42.66
N TRP A 65 -30.32 -16.40 42.43
CA TRP A 65 -30.06 -17.20 41.23
C TRP A 65 -30.47 -16.47 39.95
N TRP A 66 -31.62 -15.80 39.96
CA TRP A 66 -32.10 -15.02 38.82
C TRP A 66 -31.17 -13.85 38.48
N ARG A 67 -30.77 -13.05 39.49
CA ARG A 67 -29.80 -11.94 39.29
C ARG A 67 -28.48 -12.45 38.72
N GLY A 68 -27.99 -13.58 39.23
CA GLY A 68 -26.79 -14.23 38.70
C GLY A 68 -26.95 -14.72 37.26
N TYR A 69 -28.10 -15.31 36.92
CA TYR A 69 -28.41 -15.75 35.55
C TYR A 69 -28.44 -14.56 34.57
N GLN A 70 -29.11 -13.46 34.94
CA GLN A 70 -29.18 -12.26 34.12
C GLN A 70 -27.78 -11.67 33.85
N GLY A 71 -26.96 -11.55 34.90
CA GLY A 71 -25.57 -11.10 34.76
C GLY A 71 -24.76 -11.98 33.80
N ARG A 72 -24.84 -13.31 33.95
CA ARG A 72 -24.15 -14.26 33.05
C ARG A 72 -24.67 -14.21 31.62
N LYS A 73 -25.99 -14.00 31.42
CA LYS A 73 -26.59 -13.85 30.10
C LYS A 73 -26.03 -12.61 29.39
N GLN A 74 -25.95 -11.48 30.09
CA GLN A 74 -25.40 -10.25 29.52
C GLN A 74 -23.89 -10.36 29.24
N PHE A 75 -23.15 -10.97 30.16
CA PHE A 75 -21.71 -11.20 29.98
C PHE A 75 -21.42 -12.06 28.75
N ARG A 76 -22.17 -13.15 28.52
CA ARG A 76 -22.01 -13.97 27.31
C ARG A 76 -22.20 -13.18 26.02
N LYS A 77 -23.22 -12.31 25.96
CA LYS A 77 -23.42 -11.42 24.82
C LYS A 77 -22.25 -10.47 24.62
N MET A 78 -21.74 -9.86 25.71
CA MET A 78 -20.59 -8.95 25.65
C MET A 78 -19.34 -9.64 25.12
N VAL A 79 -19.04 -10.86 25.59
CA VAL A 79 -17.91 -11.66 25.12
C VAL A 79 -18.07 -12.02 23.64
N GLU A 80 -19.26 -12.44 23.23
CA GLU A 80 -19.57 -12.76 21.83
C GLU A 80 -19.36 -11.53 20.93
N THR A 81 -19.88 -10.36 21.32
CA THR A 81 -19.68 -9.12 20.56
C THR A 81 -18.22 -8.70 20.50
N ALA A 82 -17.47 -8.83 21.60
CA ALA A 82 -16.05 -8.49 21.64
C ALA A 82 -15.23 -9.41 20.72
N TYR A 83 -15.55 -10.71 20.72
CA TYR A 83 -14.95 -11.67 19.81
C TYR A 83 -15.22 -11.31 18.34
N PHE A 84 -16.46 -11.00 17.98
CA PHE A 84 -16.81 -10.61 16.63
C PHE A 84 -16.09 -9.33 16.18
N ILE A 85 -16.02 -8.31 17.04
CA ILE A 85 -15.28 -7.07 16.77
C ILE A 85 -13.80 -7.37 16.54
N MET A 86 -13.17 -8.16 17.42
CA MET A 86 -11.76 -8.52 17.30
C MET A 86 -11.48 -9.27 15.98
N LYS A 87 -12.33 -10.25 15.65
CA LYS A 87 -12.22 -11.02 14.41
C LYS A 87 -12.42 -10.14 13.18
N MET A 88 -13.41 -9.25 13.19
CA MET A 88 -13.68 -8.33 12.09
C MET A 88 -12.51 -7.36 11.88
N ASN A 89 -11.97 -6.80 12.97
CA ASN A 89 -10.82 -5.89 12.92
C ASN A 89 -9.59 -6.58 12.32
N PHE A 90 -9.31 -7.83 12.71
CA PHE A 90 -8.20 -8.60 12.15
C PHE A 90 -8.33 -8.77 10.63
N TYR A 91 -9.50 -9.19 10.14
CA TYR A 91 -9.70 -9.35 8.70
C TYR A 91 -9.67 -8.03 7.94
N ASN A 92 -10.24 -6.96 8.51
CA ASN A 92 -10.17 -5.64 7.92
C ASN A 92 -8.73 -5.15 7.79
N GLU A 93 -7.90 -5.35 8.81
CA GLU A 93 -6.48 -5.00 8.74
C GLU A 93 -5.76 -5.76 7.62
N MET A 94 -5.99 -7.08 7.52
CA MET A 94 -5.41 -7.89 6.45
C MET A 94 -5.89 -7.45 5.07
N ALA A 95 -7.19 -7.15 4.93
CA ALA A 95 -7.77 -6.64 3.69
C ALA A 95 -7.12 -5.32 3.28
N VAL A 96 -6.94 -4.38 4.21
CA VAL A 96 -6.27 -3.09 3.94
C VAL A 96 -4.83 -3.30 3.46
N ARG A 97 -4.08 -4.23 4.05
CA ARG A 97 -2.71 -4.54 3.61
C ARG A 97 -2.67 -5.05 2.17
N ILE A 98 -3.55 -6.00 1.83
CA ILE A 98 -3.68 -6.54 0.48
C ILE A 98 -4.07 -5.43 -0.50
N GLN A 99 -5.09 -4.66 -0.16
CA GLN A 99 -5.59 -3.59 -1.01
C GLN A 99 -4.55 -2.48 -1.23
N LYS A 100 -3.80 -2.08 -0.18
CA LYS A 100 -2.70 -1.09 -0.28
C LYS A 100 -1.63 -1.58 -1.26
N ARG A 101 -1.22 -2.85 -1.14
CA ARG A 101 -0.23 -3.45 -2.05
C ARG A 101 -0.74 -3.47 -3.48
N TRP A 102 -1.99 -3.87 -3.68
CA TRP A 102 -2.63 -3.92 -5.00
C TRP A 102 -2.74 -2.53 -5.65
N ARG A 103 -3.27 -1.53 -4.93
CA ARG A 103 -3.36 -0.14 -5.41
C ARG A 103 -1.99 0.39 -5.84
N GLY A 104 -0.95 0.14 -5.05
CA GLY A 104 0.42 0.51 -5.40
C GLY A 104 0.96 -0.20 -6.65
N TYR A 105 0.67 -1.49 -6.81
CA TYR A 105 1.02 -2.22 -8.05
C TYR A 105 0.29 -1.65 -9.27
N TYR A 106 -1.02 -1.42 -9.15
CA TYR A 106 -1.85 -0.94 -10.25
C TYR A 106 -1.36 0.41 -10.78
N ILE A 107 -1.10 1.38 -9.89
CA ILE A 107 -0.59 2.70 -10.27
C ILE A 107 0.73 2.58 -11.04
N ARG A 108 1.70 1.83 -10.48
CA ARG A 108 3.04 1.68 -11.08
C ARG A 108 3.04 0.94 -12.42
N LYS A 109 2.04 0.09 -12.67
CA LYS A 109 1.95 -0.68 -13.90
C LYS A 109 1.13 0.01 -14.99
N TYR A 110 0.00 0.62 -14.64
CA TYR A 110 -0.99 1.07 -15.61
C TYR A 110 -1.17 2.58 -15.68
N ILE A 111 -0.80 3.34 -14.65
CA ILE A 111 -1.04 4.79 -14.61
C ILE A 111 0.27 5.57 -14.77
N HIS A 112 1.27 5.30 -13.92
CA HIS A 112 2.48 6.10 -13.84
C HIS A 112 3.74 5.21 -13.89
N ASN A 113 4.51 5.36 -14.97
CA ASN A 113 5.82 4.74 -15.14
C ASN A 113 6.92 5.78 -14.94
N TYR A 114 7.48 5.80 -13.73
CA TYR A 114 8.54 6.73 -13.33
C TYR A 114 9.75 6.68 -14.26
N TYR A 115 10.22 5.48 -14.64
CA TYR A 115 11.41 5.33 -15.47
C TYR A 115 11.17 5.84 -16.90
N ALA A 116 9.97 5.61 -17.44
CA ALA A 116 9.59 6.16 -18.74
C ALA A 116 9.55 7.71 -18.70
N LEU A 117 8.96 8.29 -17.65
CA LEU A 117 8.93 9.75 -17.48
C LEU A 117 10.35 10.33 -17.32
N LYS A 118 11.20 9.69 -16.51
CA LYS A 118 12.58 10.13 -16.30
C LYS A 118 13.35 10.15 -17.62
N LYS A 119 13.28 9.06 -18.39
CA LYS A 119 13.93 8.97 -19.71
C LYS A 119 13.41 10.03 -20.69
N TYR A 120 12.12 10.30 -20.66
CA TYR A 120 11.51 11.36 -21.48
C TYR A 120 12.05 12.75 -21.11
N LEU A 121 12.14 13.06 -19.81
CA LEU A 121 12.67 14.33 -19.34
C LEU A 121 14.17 14.51 -19.66
N GLU A 122 14.97 13.44 -19.54
CA GLU A 122 16.38 13.44 -19.95
C GLU A 122 16.53 13.66 -21.47
N ALA A 123 15.67 13.06 -22.28
CA ALA A 123 15.68 13.31 -23.72
C ALA A 123 15.30 14.77 -24.04
N ILE A 124 14.33 15.36 -23.32
CA ILE A 124 13.99 16.78 -23.45
C ILE A 124 15.17 17.66 -23.06
N SER A 125 15.85 17.38 -21.95
CA SER A 125 16.97 18.21 -21.51
C SER A 125 18.10 18.21 -22.55
N LEU A 126 18.44 17.04 -23.09
CA LEU A 126 19.43 16.90 -24.16
C LEU A 126 19.03 17.67 -25.42
N ASN A 127 17.76 17.55 -25.85
CA ASN A 127 17.27 18.32 -27.00
C ASN A 127 17.33 19.82 -26.77
N ASN A 128 16.95 20.28 -25.58
CA ASN A 128 17.03 21.70 -25.23
C ASN A 128 18.48 22.20 -25.24
N GLU A 129 19.43 21.40 -24.77
CA GLU A 129 20.86 21.74 -24.84
C GLU A 129 21.38 21.78 -26.28
N MET A 130 20.94 20.86 -27.14
CA MET A 130 21.27 20.92 -28.56
C MET A 130 20.70 22.17 -29.24
N VAL A 131 19.45 22.53 -28.95
CA VAL A 131 18.82 23.74 -29.50
C VAL A 131 19.55 24.99 -29.03
N ARG A 132 19.92 25.08 -27.74
CA ARG A 132 20.71 26.21 -27.23
C ARG A 132 22.05 26.34 -27.94
N ARG A 133 22.82 25.25 -28.06
CA ARG A 133 24.09 25.26 -28.80
C ARG A 133 23.92 25.70 -30.25
N GLY A 134 22.89 25.19 -30.94
CA GLY A 134 22.60 25.61 -32.31
C GLY A 134 22.23 27.09 -32.43
N LEU A 135 21.55 27.66 -31.42
CA LEU A 135 21.27 29.10 -31.37
C LEU A 135 22.54 29.92 -31.14
N ASP A 136 23.44 29.46 -30.27
CA ASP A 136 24.73 30.12 -30.02
C ASP A 136 25.61 30.11 -31.28
N GLU A 137 25.74 28.95 -31.93
CA GLU A 137 26.48 28.81 -33.20
C GLU A 137 25.88 29.70 -34.30
N PHE A 138 24.55 29.77 -34.39
CA PHE A 138 23.87 30.64 -35.36
C PHE A 138 24.14 32.13 -35.08
N ALA A 139 24.17 32.54 -33.80
CA ALA A 139 24.52 33.90 -33.42
C ALA A 139 25.96 34.24 -33.84
N GLU A 140 26.92 33.36 -33.56
CA GLU A 140 28.31 33.55 -33.98
C GLU A 140 28.49 33.60 -35.50
N MET A 141 27.76 32.75 -36.24
CA MET A 141 27.78 32.76 -37.70
C MET A 141 27.25 34.08 -38.24
N LYS A 142 26.15 34.58 -37.66
CA LYS A 142 25.55 35.85 -38.04
C LYS A 142 26.46 37.04 -37.74
N GLU A 143 27.10 37.08 -36.56
CA GLU A 143 28.07 38.12 -36.22
C GLU A 143 29.26 38.12 -37.21
N ARG A 144 29.82 36.95 -37.51
CA ARG A 144 30.89 36.82 -38.52
C ARG A 144 30.46 37.27 -39.91
N GLU A 145 29.22 36.99 -40.31
CA GLU A 145 28.68 37.47 -41.58
C GLU A 145 28.54 39.00 -41.59
N GLU A 146 28.04 39.59 -40.50
CA GLU A 146 27.93 41.05 -40.34
C GLU A 146 29.30 41.74 -40.37
N GLU A 147 30.30 41.16 -39.70
CA GLU A 147 31.69 41.63 -39.73
C GLU A 147 32.30 41.57 -41.14
N LYS A 148 32.12 40.45 -41.85
CA LYS A 148 32.57 40.31 -43.24
C LYS A 148 31.90 41.33 -44.15
N GLN A 149 30.58 41.53 -44.01
CA GLN A 149 29.87 42.54 -44.78
C GLN A 149 30.33 43.96 -44.43
N ALA A 150 30.65 44.24 -43.16
CA ALA A 150 31.19 45.52 -42.74
C ALA A 150 32.58 45.77 -43.37
N LEU A 151 33.46 44.76 -43.34
CA LEU A 151 34.77 44.80 -44.02
C LEU A 151 34.62 45.04 -45.52
N GLU A 152 33.73 44.30 -46.20
CA GLU A 152 33.48 44.47 -47.63
C GLU A 152 32.93 45.88 -47.96
N ARG A 153 32.05 46.43 -47.10
CA ARG A 153 31.59 47.82 -47.23
C ARG A 153 32.73 48.81 -47.07
N GLU A 154 33.63 48.60 -46.12
CA GLU A 154 34.83 49.44 -45.93
C GLU A 154 35.80 49.33 -47.10
N GLU A 155 36.04 48.13 -47.63
CA GLU A 155 36.83 47.94 -48.86
C GLU A 155 36.20 48.64 -50.06
N LYS A 156 34.89 48.47 -50.27
CA LYS A 156 34.14 49.17 -51.33
C LYS A 156 34.24 50.68 -51.18
N LYS A 157 34.21 51.22 -49.96
CA LYS A 157 34.42 52.65 -49.69
C LYS A 157 35.84 53.08 -50.08
N LYS A 158 36.87 52.32 -49.68
CA LYS A 158 38.27 52.58 -50.05
C LYS A 158 38.47 52.54 -51.56
N ASP A 159 37.94 51.53 -52.23
CA ASP A 159 37.97 51.41 -53.69
C ASP A 159 37.26 52.58 -54.38
N TYR A 160 36.10 52.99 -53.87
CA TYR A 160 35.38 54.15 -54.37
C TYR A 160 36.19 55.43 -54.19
N GLN A 161 36.81 55.64 -53.02
CA GLN A 161 37.70 56.77 -52.78
C GLN A 161 38.92 56.74 -53.70
N ALA A 162 39.56 55.59 -53.89
CA ALA A 162 40.68 55.41 -54.80
C ALA A 162 40.28 55.73 -56.26
N ARG A 163 39.14 55.21 -56.74
CA ARG A 163 38.57 55.54 -58.06
C ARG A 163 38.26 57.03 -58.19
N LYS A 164 37.68 57.65 -57.16
CA LYS A 164 37.36 59.08 -57.15
C LYS A 164 38.62 59.94 -57.19
N MET A 165 39.68 59.55 -56.48
CA MET A 165 40.93 60.31 -56.36
C MET A 165 41.98 59.90 -57.42
N HIS A 166 41.68 58.92 -58.30
CA HIS A 166 42.65 58.38 -59.27
C HIS A 166 43.20 59.45 -60.23
N TYR A 167 42.42 60.50 -60.49
CA TYR A 167 42.83 61.60 -61.36
C TYR A 167 44.08 62.33 -60.83
N LEU A 168 44.28 62.39 -59.51
CA LEU A 168 45.45 63.03 -58.88
C LEU A 168 46.75 62.26 -59.17
N LEU A 169 46.68 60.94 -59.30
CA LEU A 169 47.78 60.07 -59.71
C LEU A 169 47.98 60.08 -61.24
N SER A 170 46.90 60.17 -62.01
CA SER A 170 46.96 60.17 -63.48
C SER A 170 47.54 61.47 -64.08
N THR A 171 47.53 62.58 -63.34
CA THR A 171 48.02 63.89 -63.81
C THR A 171 49.54 64.06 -63.82
N GLN A 172 50.33 63.09 -63.35
CA GLN A 172 51.80 63.13 -63.42
C GLN A 172 52.41 62.40 -64.64
N GLN A 173 51.61 61.81 -65.54
CA GLN A 173 52.16 61.09 -66.71
C GLN A 173 52.37 61.99 -67.92
N GLY A 174 53.59 62.53 -68.05
CA GLY A 174 54.18 62.92 -69.34
C GLY A 174 54.83 61.73 -70.04
N PRO A 175 55.31 61.88 -71.29
CA PRO A 175 55.85 60.78 -72.11
C PRO A 175 57.12 60.11 -71.56
N PHE A 176 57.72 60.64 -70.48
CA PHE A 176 58.91 60.10 -69.85
C PHE A 176 58.64 59.79 -68.38
N ARG A 177 58.85 58.53 -67.97
CA ARG A 177 58.80 58.10 -66.56
C ARG A 177 60.09 58.49 -65.85
N ASP A 178 60.02 58.68 -64.54
CA ASP A 178 61.21 58.95 -63.72
C ASP A 178 62.20 57.77 -63.78
N ALA A 179 63.50 58.06 -63.86
CA ALA A 179 64.53 57.07 -64.14
C ALA A 179 64.61 55.99 -63.05
N ALA A 180 64.29 56.35 -61.80
CA ALA A 180 64.24 55.44 -60.66
C ALA A 180 63.13 54.38 -60.79
N GLU A 181 61.92 54.76 -61.25
CA GLU A 181 60.82 53.81 -61.46
C GLU A 181 61.11 52.83 -62.59
N VAL A 182 61.74 53.30 -63.67
CA VAL A 182 62.14 52.45 -64.80
C VAL A 182 63.17 51.41 -64.35
N LEU A 183 64.14 51.81 -63.53
CA LEU A 183 65.12 50.90 -62.94
C LEU A 183 64.45 49.87 -62.01
N GLN A 184 63.50 50.28 -61.17
CA GLN A 184 62.76 49.36 -60.30
C GLN A 184 61.92 48.35 -61.10
N GLN A 185 61.28 48.76 -62.20
CA GLN A 185 60.58 47.84 -63.09
C GLN A 185 61.55 46.85 -63.76
N ARG A 186 62.73 47.30 -64.19
CA ARG A 186 63.75 46.45 -64.81
C ARG A 186 64.36 45.45 -63.82
N LEU A 187 64.47 45.85 -62.55
CA LEU A 187 65.01 45.04 -61.47
C LEU A 187 63.94 44.25 -60.71
N LYS A 188 62.66 44.34 -61.12
CA LYS A 188 61.57 43.58 -60.48
C LYS A 188 61.84 42.09 -60.66
N PRO A 189 62.02 41.31 -59.56
CA PRO A 189 62.25 39.88 -59.67
C PRO A 189 61.04 39.19 -60.29
N PHE A 190 61.30 38.22 -61.16
CA PHE A 190 60.26 37.45 -61.82
C PHE A 190 59.45 36.66 -60.78
N GLU A 191 58.17 36.98 -60.62
CA GLU A 191 57.25 36.20 -59.80
C GLU A 191 56.83 34.95 -60.59
N PRO A 192 57.21 33.74 -60.16
CA PRO A 192 56.82 32.52 -60.86
C PRO A 192 55.29 32.39 -60.85
N SER A 193 54.71 31.97 -61.98
CA SER A 193 53.28 31.65 -62.04
C SER A 193 52.91 30.66 -60.92
N MET A 194 51.67 30.69 -60.41
CA MET A 194 51.24 29.80 -59.29
C MET A 194 51.60 28.32 -59.49
N ARG A 195 51.70 27.85 -60.75
CA ARG A 195 52.08 26.47 -61.08
C ARG A 195 53.56 26.15 -60.84
N VAL A 196 54.43 27.16 -60.82
CA VAL A 196 55.89 27.04 -60.59
C VAL A 196 56.24 27.27 -59.11
N ALA A 197 55.49 28.12 -58.40
CA ALA A 197 55.68 28.36 -56.97
C ALA A 197 55.16 27.22 -56.08
N ALA A 198 54.09 26.53 -56.50
CA ALA A 198 53.62 25.33 -55.82
C ALA A 198 54.50 24.12 -56.20
N SER A 199 55.52 23.83 -55.40
CA SER A 199 56.18 22.52 -55.41
C SER A 199 55.15 21.43 -55.20
N SER A 200 55.23 20.30 -55.91
CA SER A 200 54.34 19.14 -55.72
C SER A 200 54.29 18.65 -54.26
N ALA A 201 55.34 18.92 -53.48
CA ALA A 201 55.40 18.67 -52.04
C ALA A 201 54.30 19.41 -51.25
N SER A 202 53.92 20.64 -51.65
CA SER A 202 52.87 21.43 -50.97
C SER A 202 51.48 20.78 -51.10
N LEU A 203 51.24 20.08 -52.20
CA LEU A 203 49.97 19.39 -52.46
C LEU A 203 49.88 18.10 -51.63
N GLU A 204 50.99 17.38 -51.48
CA GLU A 204 51.10 16.23 -50.56
C GLU A 204 50.94 16.67 -49.10
N GLU A 205 51.61 17.74 -48.67
CA GLU A 205 51.45 18.31 -47.33
C GLU A 205 50.01 18.75 -47.04
N ALA A 206 49.33 19.34 -48.03
CA ALA A 206 47.92 19.70 -47.91
C ALA A 206 47.03 18.46 -47.75
N ARG A 207 47.30 17.38 -48.50
CA ARG A 207 46.58 16.09 -48.37
C ARG A 207 46.84 15.43 -47.01
N GLU A 208 48.05 15.52 -46.48
CA GLU A 208 48.38 15.00 -45.14
C GLU A 208 47.66 15.78 -44.03
N LYS A 209 47.60 17.11 -44.13
CA LYS A 209 46.83 17.93 -43.18
C LYS A 209 45.35 17.58 -43.18
N VAL A 210 44.74 17.35 -44.35
CA VAL A 210 43.35 16.89 -44.46
C VAL A 210 43.16 15.53 -43.79
N LYS A 211 44.06 14.56 -44.03
CA LYS A 211 44.02 13.25 -43.35
C LYS A 211 44.15 13.38 -41.82
N GLN A 212 44.99 14.28 -41.32
CA GLN A 212 45.15 14.53 -39.88
C GLN A 212 43.90 15.14 -39.25
N GLU A 213 43.23 16.06 -39.95
CA GLU A 213 41.95 16.63 -39.48
C GLU A 213 40.83 15.60 -39.48
N GLU A 214 40.72 14.77 -40.52
CA GLU A 214 39.78 13.65 -40.56
C GLU A 214 40.02 12.65 -39.41
N TRP A 215 41.28 12.36 -39.09
CA TRP A 215 41.63 11.48 -37.98
C TRP A 215 41.29 12.09 -36.62
N ARG A 216 41.57 13.38 -36.40
CA ARG A 216 41.17 14.11 -35.17
C ARG A 216 39.67 14.13 -34.94
N ASN A 217 38.89 14.15 -36.02
CA ASN A 217 37.42 14.23 -35.95
C ASN A 217 36.74 12.85 -35.91
N ARG A 218 37.50 11.76 -35.84
CA ARG A 218 36.97 10.39 -35.80
C ARG A 218 36.50 10.05 -34.37
N VAL A 219 35.19 9.89 -34.19
CA VAL A 219 34.57 9.59 -32.89
C VAL A 219 34.60 8.09 -32.56
N HIS A 220 34.69 7.22 -33.57
CA HIS A 220 34.79 5.77 -33.42
C HIS A 220 35.79 5.17 -34.42
N ASP A 221 36.60 4.22 -33.97
CA ASP A 221 37.58 3.50 -34.81
C ASP A 221 36.99 2.31 -35.57
N ASP A 222 35.77 1.90 -35.21
CA ASP A 222 35.09 0.78 -35.85
C ASP A 222 34.74 1.13 -37.31
N GLU A 223 35.13 0.26 -38.24
CA GLU A 223 34.78 0.37 -39.66
C GLU A 223 33.25 0.42 -39.81
N PHE A 224 32.74 1.47 -40.46
CA PHE A 224 31.33 1.57 -40.78
C PHE A 224 30.96 0.48 -41.79
N PHE A 225 30.45 -0.64 -41.31
CA PHE A 225 29.87 -1.66 -42.16
C PHE A 225 28.48 -1.21 -42.61
N PRO A 226 28.21 -1.14 -43.93
CA PRO A 226 26.87 -0.88 -44.43
C PRO A 226 25.88 -1.89 -43.83
N PHE A 227 24.64 -1.44 -43.58
CA PHE A 227 23.57 -2.22 -42.93
C PHE A 227 23.31 -3.63 -43.51
N ALA A 228 23.86 -3.98 -44.67
CA ALA A 228 23.80 -5.30 -45.28
C ALA A 228 24.62 -6.41 -44.55
N SER A 229 25.49 -6.07 -43.59
CA SER A 229 26.32 -7.07 -42.85
C SER A 229 25.71 -7.56 -41.52
N CYS A 230 24.44 -7.27 -41.21
CA CYS A 230 23.80 -7.65 -39.95
C CYS A 230 23.46 -9.15 -39.80
N HIS A 231 23.91 -10.01 -40.72
CA HIS A 231 23.66 -11.46 -40.69
C HIS A 231 24.79 -12.33 -40.12
N LYS A 232 25.85 -11.76 -39.53
CA LYS A 232 26.78 -12.58 -38.75
C LYS A 232 26.06 -13.01 -37.45
N PRO A 233 25.88 -14.33 -37.19
CA PRO A 233 25.17 -14.77 -36.01
C PRO A 233 26.00 -14.42 -34.78
N TYR A 234 25.61 -13.35 -34.07
CA TYR A 234 26.13 -13.11 -32.74
C TYR A 234 25.82 -14.33 -31.87
N LYS A 235 26.85 -14.98 -31.34
CA LYS A 235 26.70 -16.10 -30.41
C LYS A 235 25.97 -15.58 -29.18
N TYR A 236 24.68 -15.91 -29.07
CA TYR A 236 23.85 -15.53 -27.92
C TYR A 236 24.52 -15.99 -26.63
N ILE A 237 24.84 -15.05 -25.73
CA ILE A 237 25.38 -15.33 -24.41
C ILE A 237 24.18 -15.37 -23.44
N PRO A 238 23.78 -16.53 -22.90
CA PRO A 238 22.66 -16.61 -21.96
C PRO A 238 22.97 -15.84 -20.68
N SER A 239 21.95 -15.22 -20.07
CA SER A 239 22.10 -14.57 -18.76
C SER A 239 22.57 -15.56 -17.69
N MET A 240 23.39 -15.09 -16.72
CA MET A 240 23.95 -15.94 -15.64
C MET A 240 22.92 -16.82 -14.91
N GLN A 241 21.65 -16.40 -14.88
CA GLN A 241 20.56 -17.15 -14.25
C GLN A 241 20.19 -18.44 -14.99
N ARG A 242 20.52 -18.57 -16.29
CA ARG A 242 20.27 -19.79 -17.08
C ARG A 242 21.41 -20.81 -17.01
N SER A 243 22.62 -20.42 -16.59
CA SER A 243 23.82 -21.28 -16.62
C SER A 243 24.20 -21.88 -15.27
N SER A 244 23.30 -21.89 -14.28
CA SER A 244 23.61 -22.46 -12.97
C SER A 244 23.64 -24.00 -13.00
N LYS A 245 24.53 -24.60 -12.20
CA LYS A 245 24.68 -26.07 -12.05
C LYS A 245 23.38 -26.78 -11.65
N TYR A 246 22.43 -26.06 -11.09
CA TYR A 246 21.19 -26.61 -10.51
C TYR A 246 19.97 -26.54 -11.45
N GLY A 247 20.12 -25.98 -12.66
CA GLY A 247 19.02 -25.88 -13.62
C GLY A 247 17.86 -24.98 -13.16
N LYS A 248 16.87 -24.79 -14.02
CA LYS A 248 15.66 -24.03 -13.70
C LYS A 248 14.65 -24.95 -12.99
N GLU A 249 14.31 -24.68 -11.74
CA GLU A 249 13.17 -25.34 -11.11
C GLU A 249 11.87 -24.96 -11.84
N ASN A 250 11.05 -25.96 -12.18
CA ASN A 250 9.79 -25.80 -12.88
C ASN A 250 8.70 -25.24 -11.96
N TYR A 251 8.89 -24.01 -11.47
CA TYR A 251 7.89 -23.32 -10.67
C TYR A 251 6.63 -23.07 -11.52
N GLY A 252 5.51 -23.65 -11.09
CA GLY A 252 4.18 -23.37 -11.63
C GLY A 252 3.68 -24.29 -12.75
N LEU A 253 4.41 -25.34 -13.14
CA LEU A 253 3.97 -26.24 -14.23
C LEU A 253 3.28 -27.54 -13.79
N LYS A 254 3.33 -27.92 -12.49
CA LYS A 254 2.73 -29.19 -12.05
C LYS A 254 1.52 -29.08 -11.12
N TYR A 255 1.57 -28.59 -9.90
CA TYR A 255 0.35 -28.52 -9.05
C TYR A 255 0.40 -27.37 -8.02
N PHE A 256 -0.54 -26.42 -8.08
CA PHE A 256 -0.68 -25.37 -7.06
C PHE A 256 -1.27 -25.90 -5.73
N ARG A 257 -1.76 -27.16 -5.73
CA ARG A 257 -2.32 -27.85 -4.56
C ARG A 257 -1.84 -29.29 -4.57
N GLU A 258 -0.62 -29.51 -4.09
CA GLU A 258 -0.09 -30.86 -3.93
C GLU A 258 -0.79 -31.55 -2.76
N GLN A 259 -1.48 -32.67 -3.03
CA GLN A 259 -2.06 -33.52 -2.00
C GLN A 259 -1.09 -34.67 -1.74
N HIS A 260 -0.50 -34.74 -0.54
CA HIS A 260 0.37 -35.83 -0.14
C HIS A 260 -0.44 -37.00 0.40
N THR A 261 -0.92 -37.86 -0.49
CA THR A 261 -1.66 -39.10 -0.15
C THR A 261 -0.87 -40.02 0.76
N GLU A 262 0.46 -40.03 0.66
CA GLU A 262 1.38 -40.80 1.51
C GLU A 262 1.31 -40.43 3.00
N LYS A 263 0.79 -39.25 3.33
CA LYS A 263 0.68 -38.75 4.71
C LYS A 263 -0.70 -39.00 5.34
N TRP A 264 -1.60 -39.71 4.65
CA TRP A 264 -2.94 -39.96 5.15
C TRP A 264 -2.93 -41.10 6.16
N ILE A 265 -3.45 -40.84 7.37
CA ILE A 265 -3.47 -41.81 8.47
C ILE A 265 -4.49 -42.93 8.19
N THR A 266 -5.54 -42.65 7.42
CA THR A 266 -6.58 -43.62 7.04
C THR A 266 -7.10 -43.32 5.62
N ASN A 267 -7.35 -44.37 4.84
CA ASN A 267 -8.03 -44.26 3.53
C ASN A 267 -9.54 -44.06 3.61
N LYS A 268 -10.08 -43.81 4.80
CA LYS A 268 -11.52 -43.61 5.02
C LYS A 268 -11.82 -42.12 5.12
N ASP A 269 -12.83 -41.68 4.39
CA ASP A 269 -13.35 -40.32 4.53
C ASP A 269 -13.91 -40.12 5.94
N PHE A 270 -13.83 -38.89 6.44
CA PHE A 270 -14.36 -38.55 7.77
C PHE A 270 -15.87 -38.76 7.79
N ILE A 271 -16.34 -39.59 8.74
CA ILE A 271 -17.76 -39.82 9.00
C ILE A 271 -18.28 -38.68 9.88
N THR A 272 -19.31 -37.98 9.43
CA THR A 272 -19.93 -36.90 10.20
C THR A 272 -20.69 -37.47 11.40
N ALA A 273 -20.21 -37.23 12.62
CA ALA A 273 -20.84 -37.72 13.86
C ALA A 273 -22.10 -36.94 14.28
N VAL A 274 -22.41 -35.83 13.59
CA VAL A 274 -23.53 -34.93 13.88
C VAL A 274 -24.49 -34.96 12.69
N PRO A 275 -25.82 -35.05 12.91
CA PRO A 275 -26.78 -34.96 11.82
C PRO A 275 -26.57 -33.66 11.03
N PRO A 276 -26.57 -33.72 9.69
CA PRO A 276 -26.31 -32.56 8.87
C PRO A 276 -27.38 -31.49 9.14
N ILE A 277 -26.94 -30.26 9.39
CA ILE A 277 -27.84 -29.13 9.49
C ILE A 277 -28.42 -28.88 8.08
N HIS A 278 -29.74 -28.99 7.92
CA HIS A 278 -30.45 -28.91 6.63
C HIS A 278 -30.04 -27.73 5.73
N LEU A 279 -29.63 -26.61 6.33
CA LEU A 279 -29.17 -25.42 5.59
C LEU A 279 -27.89 -25.70 4.77
N PHE A 280 -26.94 -26.45 5.34
CA PHE A 280 -25.67 -26.77 4.68
C PHE A 280 -25.79 -27.99 3.76
N GLU A 281 -26.81 -28.82 3.94
CA GLU A 281 -27.09 -29.93 3.04
C GLU A 281 -27.59 -29.47 1.66
N LYS A 282 -28.26 -28.32 1.60
CA LYS A 282 -28.66 -27.68 0.33
C LYS A 282 -27.50 -27.02 -0.41
N PHE A 283 -26.42 -26.68 0.30
CA PHE A 283 -25.28 -25.96 -0.27
C PHE A 283 -24.49 -26.88 -1.22
N GLY A 284 -24.52 -26.60 -2.52
CA GLY A 284 -23.87 -27.41 -3.56
C GLY A 284 -24.77 -28.47 -4.21
N LYS A 285 -25.83 -28.94 -3.55
CA LYS A 285 -26.88 -29.78 -4.18
C LYS A 285 -27.83 -28.95 -5.07
N THR A 286 -28.14 -27.71 -4.69
CA THR A 286 -29.04 -26.83 -5.49
C THR A 286 -28.37 -26.19 -6.71
N TYR A 287 -27.04 -26.30 -6.83
CA TYR A 287 -26.26 -25.69 -7.91
C TYR A 287 -25.50 -26.74 -8.75
N SER A 288 -26.03 -27.95 -8.83
CA SER A 288 -25.50 -29.02 -9.68
C SER A 288 -26.62 -29.81 -10.35
N ARG A 289 -27.27 -29.15 -11.32
CA ARG A 289 -27.70 -29.73 -12.60
C ARG A 289 -28.17 -28.56 -13.48
N ALA A 290 -27.21 -27.79 -13.96
CA ALA A 290 -27.44 -26.95 -15.12
C ALA A 290 -27.67 -27.90 -16.32
N GLY A 291 -28.91 -28.33 -16.56
CA GLY A 291 -29.31 -28.87 -17.87
C GLY A 291 -29.95 -30.26 -17.95
N GLU A 292 -30.62 -30.80 -16.93
CA GLU A 292 -31.52 -31.95 -17.16
C GLU A 292 -32.95 -31.60 -16.73
N ILE A 293 -33.82 -31.47 -17.73
CA ILE A 293 -35.27 -31.48 -17.58
C ILE A 293 -35.69 -32.94 -17.55
N VAL A 294 -36.17 -33.43 -16.40
CA VAL A 294 -37.18 -34.50 -16.27
C VAL A 294 -38.06 -34.16 -15.08
#